data_AF-A0A2V8KF38-F1
#
_entry.id   AF-A0A2V8KF38-F1
#
_cell.length_a   1.000
_cell.length_b   1.000
_cell.length_c   1.000
_cell.angle_alpha   90.00
_cell.angle_beta   90.00
_cell.angle_gamma   90.00
#
_symmetry.space_group_name_H-M   'P 1'
#
loop_
_entity.id
_entity.type
_entity.pdbx_description
1 polymer ?
#
loop_
_entity_poly.entity_id
_entity_poly.type
_entity_poly.pdbx_seq_one_letter_code
_entity_poly.pdbx_strand_id
1 'polypeptide(L)'
;FGFNDRSWLDHDGHPHSEALRMTERYRRRDFGHMEIEITLNDPEVYARPWTVALSAVLTPDTDLLEAVCNENHNSLAHWVGKASDDKKSEVKVAPEILAKYAGTYEELDRWGNRPHPAIIEVTVSNGALFAELKGREKVQLVAQSETNFTGFYNWGVAFVRDNQGNVTHLLERHVSGDYRYRRTR
;
A
#
# COMPACT_ATOMS: atom_id res chain seq x y z
N PHE A 1 5.89 -13.03 -28.83
CA PHE A 1 5.26 -12.00 -27.99
C PHE A 1 4.05 -12.64 -27.36
N GLY A 2 4.04 -12.84 -26.06
CA GLY A 2 2.97 -13.57 -25.37
C GLY A 2 3.25 -13.66 -23.89
N PHE A 3 2.17 -13.69 -23.11
CA PHE A 3 2.20 -14.01 -21.69
C PHE A 3 2.72 -15.44 -21.50
N ASN A 4 3.41 -15.70 -20.38
CA ASN A 4 3.81 -17.03 -19.97
C ASN A 4 3.35 -17.29 -18.54
N ASP A 5 3.17 -18.56 -18.19
CA ASP A 5 2.72 -19.03 -16.87
C ASP A 5 3.77 -18.86 -15.75
N ARG A 6 4.88 -18.16 -16.03
CA ARG A 6 6.01 -18.00 -15.10
C ARG A 6 6.02 -16.65 -14.37
N SER A 7 4.99 -15.83 -14.60
CA SER A 7 4.85 -14.51 -14.00
C SER A 7 3.48 -14.37 -13.37
N TRP A 8 3.35 -13.42 -12.43
CA TRP A 8 2.05 -12.97 -11.95
C TRP A 8 1.50 -11.88 -12.87
N LEU A 9 0.19 -11.75 -12.91
CA LEU A 9 -0.51 -10.74 -13.69
C LEU A 9 -0.22 -9.33 -13.14
N ASP A 10 -0.15 -9.23 -11.82
CA ASP A 10 0.10 -7.99 -11.10
C ASP A 10 0.90 -8.24 -9.82
N HIS A 11 1.21 -7.16 -9.11
CA HIS A 11 1.96 -7.18 -7.86
C HIS A 11 1.24 -7.93 -6.73
N ASP A 12 -0.08 -8.07 -6.79
CA ASP A 12 -0.87 -8.76 -5.77
C ASP A 12 -0.87 -10.29 -5.97
N GLY A 13 -0.19 -10.78 -7.02
CA GLY A 13 0.01 -12.19 -7.26
C GLY A 13 -1.18 -12.88 -7.95
N HIS A 14 -2.00 -12.13 -8.69
CA HIS A 14 -3.07 -12.76 -9.46
C HIS A 14 -2.48 -13.64 -10.58
N PRO A 15 -2.98 -14.88 -10.76
CA PRO A 15 -2.49 -15.78 -11.79
C PRO A 15 -2.91 -15.36 -13.20
N HIS A 16 -2.16 -15.79 -14.22
CA HIS A 16 -2.56 -15.78 -15.63
C HIS A 16 -1.93 -16.97 -16.36
N SER A 17 -2.48 -17.31 -17.53
CA SER A 17 -2.03 -18.37 -18.41
C SER A 17 -1.46 -17.82 -19.72
N GLU A 18 -0.89 -18.71 -20.55
CA GLU A 18 -0.50 -18.36 -21.92
C GLU A 18 -1.71 -18.01 -22.81
N ALA A 19 -2.93 -18.34 -22.39
CA ALA A 19 -4.17 -17.99 -23.10
C ALA A 19 -4.62 -16.54 -22.82
N LEU A 20 -3.97 -15.81 -21.92
CA LEU A 20 -4.33 -14.43 -21.60
C LEU A 20 -4.26 -13.53 -22.84
N ARG A 21 -5.37 -12.81 -23.07
CA ARG A 21 -5.47 -11.74 -24.05
C ARG A 21 -5.88 -10.44 -23.38
N MET A 22 -4.95 -9.50 -23.36
CA MET A 22 -5.17 -8.14 -22.88
C MET A 22 -5.56 -7.21 -24.04
N THR A 23 -6.62 -6.43 -23.86
CA THR A 23 -7.06 -5.40 -24.81
C THR A 23 -7.13 -4.05 -24.10
N GLU A 24 -6.29 -3.11 -24.52
CA GLU A 24 -6.23 -1.76 -23.97
C GLU A 24 -6.94 -0.77 -24.90
N ARG A 25 -7.74 0.12 -24.33
CA ARG A 25 -8.49 1.16 -25.05
C ARG A 25 -8.19 2.51 -24.42
N TYR A 26 -7.51 3.37 -25.18
CA TYR A 26 -7.10 4.69 -24.73
C TYR A 26 -8.04 5.76 -25.29
N ARG A 27 -8.62 6.58 -24.40
CA ARG A 27 -9.50 7.69 -24.76
C ARG A 27 -9.00 8.98 -24.12
N ARG A 28 -8.36 9.83 -24.91
CA ARG A 28 -8.01 11.18 -24.48
C ARG A 28 -9.28 12.05 -24.41
N ARG A 29 -9.68 12.47 -23.21
CA ARG A 29 -10.87 13.32 -23.01
C ARG A 29 -10.61 14.75 -23.42
N ASP A 30 -9.44 15.25 -23.06
CA ASP A 30 -8.95 16.59 -23.32
C ASP A 30 -7.41 16.61 -23.28
N PHE A 31 -6.80 17.79 -23.34
CA PHE A 31 -5.35 17.91 -23.36
C PHE A 31 -4.69 17.28 -22.13
N GLY A 32 -5.32 17.40 -20.95
CA GLY A 32 -4.75 17.00 -19.66
C GLY A 32 -5.22 15.66 -19.13
N HIS A 33 -6.26 15.04 -19.70
CA HIS A 33 -6.86 13.82 -19.14
C HIS A 33 -7.04 12.72 -20.17
N MET A 34 -6.67 11.50 -19.80
CA MET A 34 -6.85 10.29 -20.58
C MET A 34 -7.51 9.21 -19.74
N GLU A 35 -8.52 8.57 -20.30
CA GLU A 35 -9.10 7.34 -19.74
C GLU A 35 -8.48 6.14 -20.45
N ILE A 36 -8.19 5.09 -19.68
CA ILE A 36 -7.60 3.85 -20.16
C ILE A 36 -8.47 2.71 -19.66
N GLU A 37 -8.98 1.90 -20.58
CA GLU A 37 -9.69 0.66 -20.25
C GLU A 37 -8.81 -0.53 -20.61
N ILE A 38 -8.61 -1.44 -19.66
CA ILE A 38 -7.83 -2.67 -19.86
C ILE A 38 -8.77 -3.85 -19.64
N THR A 39 -9.10 -4.57 -20.72
CA THR A 39 -9.88 -5.80 -20.64
C THR A 39 -8.95 -7.00 -20.66
N LEU A 40 -9.06 -7.85 -19.63
CA LEU A 40 -8.31 -9.09 -19.48
C LEU A 40 -9.24 -10.26 -19.77
N ASN A 41 -8.85 -11.10 -20.72
CA ASN A 41 -9.57 -12.31 -21.08
C ASN A 41 -8.62 -13.51 -21.01
N ASP A 42 -8.82 -14.34 -19.98
CA ASP A 42 -8.08 -15.57 -19.78
C ASP A 42 -9.08 -16.66 -19.34
N PRO A 43 -9.56 -17.52 -20.25
CA PRO A 43 -10.58 -18.51 -19.94
C PRO A 43 -10.05 -19.69 -19.11
N GLU A 44 -8.73 -19.86 -18.99
CA GLU A 44 -8.14 -20.92 -18.17
C GLU A 44 -8.09 -20.52 -16.69
N VAL A 45 -8.02 -19.22 -16.41
CA VAL A 45 -7.87 -18.69 -15.05
C VAL A 45 -9.13 -17.99 -14.53
N TYR A 46 -9.85 -17.25 -15.37
CA TYR A 46 -10.98 -16.42 -14.96
C TYR A 46 -12.31 -16.90 -15.56
N ALA A 47 -13.37 -16.86 -14.74
CA ALA A 47 -14.72 -17.28 -15.16
C ALA A 47 -15.33 -16.44 -16.29
N ARG A 48 -14.86 -15.20 -16.47
CA ARG A 48 -15.28 -14.29 -17.54
C ARG A 48 -14.25 -13.18 -17.73
N PRO A 49 -14.21 -12.53 -18.91
CA PRO A 49 -13.45 -11.30 -19.08
C PRO A 49 -13.87 -10.23 -18.08
N TRP A 50 -12.90 -9.43 -17.67
CA TRP A 50 -13.11 -8.30 -16.76
C TRP A 50 -12.28 -7.10 -17.20
N THR A 51 -12.73 -5.91 -16.81
CA THR A 51 -12.15 -4.64 -17.25
C THR A 51 -11.74 -3.79 -16.06
N VAL A 52 -10.54 -3.22 -16.14
CA VAL A 52 -10.05 -2.16 -15.25
C VAL A 52 -10.14 -0.83 -15.97
N ALA A 53 -10.63 0.19 -15.29
CA ALA A 53 -10.62 1.57 -15.78
C ALA A 53 -9.59 2.38 -14.99
N LEU A 54 -8.69 3.04 -15.71
CA LEU A 54 -7.66 3.92 -15.15
C LEU A 54 -7.85 5.33 -15.72
N SER A 55 -7.47 6.33 -14.92
CA SER A 55 -7.41 7.73 -15.36
C SER A 55 -5.97 8.21 -15.27
N ALA A 56 -5.44 8.72 -16.37
CA ALA A 56 -4.15 9.37 -16.44
C ALA A 56 -4.33 10.89 -16.52
N VAL A 57 -3.58 11.62 -15.70
CA VAL A 57 -3.57 13.07 -15.64
C VAL A 57 -2.21 13.56 -16.13
N LEU A 58 -2.21 14.56 -17.00
CA LEU A 58 -1.00 15.21 -17.48
C LEU A 58 -0.34 15.96 -16.33
N THR A 59 0.89 15.58 -16.03
CA THR A 59 1.79 16.34 -15.17
C THR A 59 2.80 17.03 -16.08
N PRO A 60 2.65 18.32 -16.42
CA PRO A 60 3.62 19.04 -17.24
C PRO A 60 4.94 19.23 -16.47
N ASP A 61 6.01 19.51 -17.21
CA ASP A 61 7.34 19.79 -16.64
C ASP A 61 7.90 18.66 -15.74
N THR A 62 7.48 17.41 -16.01
CA THR A 62 8.03 16.20 -15.39
C THR A 62 8.57 15.27 -16.46
N ASP A 63 9.56 14.46 -16.08
CA ASP A 63 10.00 13.31 -16.87
C ASP A 63 9.27 12.04 -16.43
N LEU A 64 9.01 11.15 -17.38
CA LEU A 64 8.58 9.78 -17.08
C LEU A 64 9.82 9.02 -16.63
N LEU A 65 10.08 9.04 -15.33
CA LEU A 65 11.23 8.35 -14.75
C LEU A 65 11.04 6.83 -14.91
N GLU A 66 12.06 6.15 -15.41
CA GLU A 66 12.10 4.69 -15.37
C GLU A 66 12.17 4.24 -13.91
N ALA A 67 11.28 3.33 -13.52
CA ALA A 67 11.42 2.60 -12.27
C ALA A 67 12.50 1.53 -12.45
N VAL A 68 13.78 1.95 -12.40
CA VAL A 68 14.90 1.01 -12.40
C VAL A 68 15.04 0.43 -11.00
N CYS A 69 14.47 -0.76 -10.77
CA CYS A 69 14.87 -1.57 -9.62
C CYS A 69 16.31 -2.05 -9.85
N ASN A 70 17.30 -1.21 -9.49
CA ASN A 70 18.73 -1.50 -9.66
C ASN A 70 19.26 -2.46 -8.57
N GLU A 71 18.43 -3.44 -8.21
CA GLU A 71 18.70 -4.44 -7.20
C GLU A 71 19.44 -5.59 -7.89
N ASN A 72 20.77 -5.51 -7.89
CA ASN A 72 21.60 -6.67 -8.16
C ASN A 72 21.36 -7.71 -7.04
N HIS A 73 21.44 -9.01 -7.37
CA HIS A 73 21.40 -10.10 -6.39
C HIS A 73 22.39 -9.90 -5.22
N ASN A 74 23.49 -9.16 -5.44
CA ASN A 74 24.48 -8.84 -4.41
C ASN A 74 24.21 -7.54 -3.64
N SER A 75 23.23 -6.72 -4.05
CA SER A 75 22.94 -5.44 -3.40
C SER A 75 22.58 -5.61 -1.93
N LEU A 76 21.90 -6.71 -1.56
CA LEU A 76 21.52 -7.02 -0.18
C LEU A 76 22.73 -7.11 0.78
N ALA A 77 23.92 -7.50 0.29
CA ALA A 77 25.12 -7.62 1.12
C ALA A 77 25.65 -6.27 1.64
N HIS A 78 25.25 -5.16 1.00
CA HIS A 78 25.65 -3.81 1.39
C HIS A 78 24.58 -3.08 2.20
N TRP A 79 23.42 -3.70 2.44
CA TRP A 79 22.38 -3.11 3.27
C TRP A 79 22.82 -3.15 4.72
N VAL A 80 22.90 -1.98 5.35
CA VAL A 80 23.20 -1.82 6.76
C VAL A 80 21.88 -1.64 7.51
N GLY A 81 21.68 -2.45 8.54
CA GLY A 81 20.43 -2.50 9.32
C GLY A 81 19.62 -3.76 9.03
N LYS A 82 18.97 -4.29 10.07
CA LYS A 82 18.04 -5.43 9.99
C LYS A 82 16.65 -4.96 10.41
N ALA A 83 15.59 -5.58 9.91
CA ALA A 83 14.23 -5.32 10.41
C ALA A 83 14.11 -5.52 11.95
N SER A 84 14.94 -6.40 12.52
CA SER A 84 15.05 -6.59 13.97
C SER A 84 15.61 -5.38 14.73
N ASP A 85 16.32 -4.48 14.04
CA ASP A 85 16.94 -3.30 14.64
C ASP A 85 15.90 -2.25 15.04
N ASP A 86 14.68 -2.31 14.49
CA ASP A 86 13.54 -1.50 14.93
C ASP A 86 13.33 -1.59 16.44
N LYS A 87 13.48 -2.80 17.01
CA LYS A 87 13.35 -3.03 18.46
C LYS A 87 14.47 -2.41 19.28
N LYS A 88 15.63 -2.12 18.68
CA LYS A 88 16.75 -1.48 19.38
C LYS A 88 16.49 0.01 19.61
N SER A 89 15.72 0.66 18.73
CA SER A 89 15.34 2.07 18.84
C SER A 89 13.95 2.28 19.44
N GLU A 90 13.34 1.23 20.02
CA GLU A 90 11.99 1.31 20.57
C GLU A 90 11.90 2.35 21.70
N VAL A 91 11.00 3.32 21.53
CA VAL A 91 10.66 4.32 22.52
C VAL A 91 9.51 3.82 23.39
N LYS A 92 9.63 3.98 24.72
CA LYS A 92 8.53 3.67 25.63
C LYS A 92 7.46 4.76 25.53
N VAL A 93 6.29 4.39 25.04
CA VAL A 93 5.10 5.24 24.96
C VAL A 93 4.10 4.78 26.02
N ALA A 94 3.49 5.74 26.71
CA ALA A 94 2.55 5.44 27.78
C ALA A 94 1.30 4.71 27.25
N PRO A 95 0.77 3.69 27.97
CA PRO A 95 -0.38 2.91 27.51
C PRO A 95 -1.62 3.75 27.18
N GLU A 96 -1.87 4.83 27.92
CA GLU A 96 -2.96 5.78 27.70
C GLU A 96 -2.83 6.56 26.40
N ILE A 97 -1.60 6.74 25.89
CA ILE A 97 -1.36 7.33 24.56
C ILE A 97 -1.62 6.27 23.50
N LEU A 98 -1.09 5.05 23.68
CA LEU A 98 -1.31 3.95 22.73
C LEU A 98 -2.80 3.64 22.54
N ALA A 99 -3.56 3.65 23.62
CA ALA A 99 -5.01 3.42 23.60
C ALA A 99 -5.76 4.38 22.66
N LYS A 100 -5.27 5.61 22.45
CA LYS A 100 -5.90 6.59 21.56
C LYS A 100 -5.84 6.18 20.09
N TYR A 101 -4.84 5.37 19.72
CA TYR A 101 -4.60 4.92 18.34
C TYR A 101 -5.35 3.64 17.97
N ALA A 102 -5.90 2.90 18.96
CA ALA A 102 -6.74 1.74 18.68
C ALA A 102 -8.00 2.16 17.91
N GLY A 103 -8.32 1.44 16.84
CA GLY A 103 -9.41 1.81 15.94
C GLY A 103 -9.31 1.15 14.58
N THR A 104 -10.28 1.49 13.74
CA THR A 104 -10.33 1.01 12.35
C THR A 104 -9.98 2.16 11.42
N TYR A 105 -9.10 1.91 10.45
CA TYR A 105 -8.63 2.88 9.48
C TYR A 105 -8.91 2.36 8.07
N GLU A 106 -9.57 3.17 7.25
CA GLU A 106 -10.01 2.84 5.90
C GLU A 106 -9.23 3.70 4.89
N GLU A 107 -8.67 3.07 3.86
CA GLU A 107 -7.86 3.71 2.83
C GLU A 107 -8.61 4.89 2.18
N LEU A 108 -7.92 6.03 2.08
CA LEU A 108 -8.35 7.17 1.29
C LEU A 108 -7.73 7.04 -0.10
N ASP A 109 -8.59 6.88 -1.10
CA ASP A 109 -8.23 6.52 -2.47
C ASP A 109 -7.09 7.35 -3.07
N ARG A 110 -5.90 6.73 -3.15
CA ARG A 110 -4.82 7.21 -4.02
C ARG A 110 -5.08 6.91 -5.50
N TRP A 111 -5.93 5.91 -5.80
CA TRP A 111 -6.15 5.37 -7.15
C TRP A 111 -7.62 5.42 -7.63
N GLY A 112 -8.48 6.19 -6.95
CA GLY A 112 -9.94 6.30 -7.19
C GLY A 112 -10.77 5.24 -6.45
N ASN A 113 -12.11 5.38 -6.43
CA ASN A 113 -13.07 4.52 -5.69
C ASN A 113 -12.86 3.02 -5.97
N ARG A 114 -12.01 2.36 -5.19
CA ARG A 114 -11.90 0.90 -5.21
C ARG A 114 -13.15 0.30 -4.57
N PRO A 115 -13.73 -0.78 -5.12
CA PRO A 115 -14.93 -1.42 -4.55
C PRO A 115 -14.70 -2.00 -3.14
N HIS A 116 -13.44 -2.24 -2.77
CA HIS A 116 -13.04 -2.72 -1.45
C HIS A 116 -11.81 -1.93 -0.99
N PRO A 117 -11.96 -0.86 -0.19
CA PRO A 117 -10.82 -0.12 0.33
C PRO A 117 -10.00 -0.99 1.28
N ALA A 118 -8.68 -0.78 1.31
CA ALA A 118 -7.84 -1.44 2.30
C ALA A 118 -8.23 -0.99 3.72
N ILE A 119 -8.36 -1.96 4.64
CA ILE A 119 -8.75 -1.71 6.03
C ILE A 119 -7.62 -2.15 6.95
N ILE A 120 -7.15 -1.22 7.78
CA ILE A 120 -6.19 -1.48 8.84
C ILE A 120 -6.92 -1.45 10.18
N GLU A 121 -6.84 -2.55 10.92
CA GLU A 121 -7.31 -2.63 12.30
C GLU A 121 -6.12 -2.46 13.26
N VAL A 122 -6.19 -1.45 14.13
CA VAL A 122 -5.18 -1.21 15.16
C VAL A 122 -5.76 -1.57 16.52
N THR A 123 -5.05 -2.43 17.25
CA THR A 123 -5.42 -2.92 18.57
C THR A 123 -4.27 -2.69 19.55
N VAL A 124 -4.60 -2.61 20.84
CA VAL A 124 -3.61 -2.48 21.92
C VAL A 124 -3.64 -3.76 22.75
N SER A 125 -2.49 -4.37 22.96
CA SER A 125 -2.35 -5.52 23.86
C SER A 125 -0.98 -5.48 24.53
N ASN A 126 -0.92 -5.84 25.81
CA ASN A 126 0.33 -5.94 26.58
C ASN A 126 1.23 -4.69 26.49
N GLY A 127 0.65 -3.49 26.43
CA GLY A 127 1.40 -2.22 26.35
C GLY A 127 2.04 -1.95 24.98
N ALA A 128 1.63 -2.64 23.92
CA ALA A 128 2.08 -2.41 22.56
C ALA A 128 0.89 -2.29 21.59
N LEU A 129 1.13 -1.61 20.46
CA LEU A 129 0.19 -1.59 19.35
C LEU A 129 0.41 -2.79 18.45
N PHE A 130 -0.69 -3.31 17.93
CA PHE A 130 -0.73 -4.32 16.88
C PHE A 130 -1.59 -3.79 15.75
N ALA A 131 -1.13 -3.98 14.52
CA ALA A 131 -1.87 -3.62 13.32
C ALA A 131 -2.10 -4.84 12.44
N GLU A 132 -3.26 -4.88 11.81
CA GLU A 132 -3.65 -5.92 10.86
C GLU A 132 -4.22 -5.26 9.62
N LEU A 133 -3.58 -5.48 8.47
CA LEU A 133 -4.22 -5.20 7.19
C LEU A 133 -5.18 -6.36 6.91
N LYS A 134 -6.48 -6.08 6.73
CA LYS A 134 -7.51 -7.10 6.58
C LYS A 134 -7.11 -8.17 5.55
N GLY A 135 -7.03 -9.42 5.99
CA GLY A 135 -6.58 -10.55 5.16
C GLY A 135 -5.09 -10.88 5.26
N ARG A 136 -4.33 -10.17 6.11
CA ARG A 136 -2.93 -10.45 6.44
C ARG A 136 -2.76 -10.77 7.93
N GLU A 137 -1.60 -11.33 8.27
CA GLU A 137 -1.26 -11.63 9.66
C GLU A 137 -1.11 -10.35 10.49
N LYS A 138 -1.60 -10.36 11.72
CA LYS A 138 -1.45 -9.24 12.66
C LYS A 138 0.01 -9.08 13.10
N VAL A 139 0.53 -7.87 13.03
CA VAL A 139 1.93 -7.55 13.35
C VAL A 139 2.04 -6.56 14.50
N GLN A 140 3.07 -6.70 15.32
CA GLN A 140 3.38 -5.74 16.38
C GLN A 140 4.02 -4.49 15.77
N LEU A 141 3.52 -3.32 16.15
CA LEU A 141 4.13 -2.05 15.82
C LEU A 141 5.19 -1.69 16.88
N VAL A 142 6.33 -1.20 16.41
CA VAL A 142 7.44 -0.75 17.28
C VAL A 142 7.45 0.77 17.33
N ALA A 143 7.29 1.35 18.51
CA ALA A 143 7.21 2.80 18.67
C ALA A 143 8.58 3.46 18.43
N GLN A 144 8.64 4.43 17.53
CA GLN A 144 9.81 5.30 17.32
C GLN A 144 9.60 6.69 17.94
N SER A 145 8.35 7.06 18.21
CA SER A 145 7.93 8.25 18.96
C SER A 145 6.48 8.04 19.43
N GLU A 146 5.87 9.04 20.06
CA GLU A 146 4.45 8.97 20.42
C GLU A 146 3.51 8.77 19.22
N THR A 147 3.90 9.17 18.00
CA THR A 147 3.03 9.16 16.81
C THR A 147 3.59 8.35 15.64
N ASN A 148 4.86 7.95 15.67
CA ASN A 148 5.51 7.21 14.59
C ASN A 148 5.92 5.82 15.08
N PHE A 149 5.66 4.83 14.23
CA PHE A 149 5.85 3.42 14.49
C PHE A 149 6.47 2.74 13.27
N THR A 150 7.15 1.62 13.48
CA THR A 150 7.68 0.74 12.43
C THR A 150 7.19 -0.69 12.65
N GLY A 151 7.61 -1.65 11.81
CA GLY A 151 7.23 -3.05 11.93
C GLY A 151 5.90 -3.42 11.26
N PHE A 152 5.23 -2.49 10.57
CA PHE A 152 4.02 -2.79 9.81
C PHE A 152 4.37 -3.43 8.46
N TYR A 153 4.61 -4.75 8.42
CA TYR A 153 5.07 -5.46 7.21
C TYR A 153 6.35 -4.85 6.57
N ASN A 154 7.26 -4.33 7.40
CA ASN A 154 8.46 -3.54 7.03
C ASN A 154 8.19 -2.10 6.57
N TRP A 155 6.97 -1.60 6.77
CA TRP A 155 6.61 -0.20 6.54
C TRP A 155 6.59 0.58 7.85
N GLY A 156 6.82 1.89 7.74
CA GLY A 156 6.55 2.84 8.81
C GLY A 156 5.07 3.20 8.83
N VAL A 157 4.56 3.54 10.02
CA VAL A 157 3.21 4.06 10.23
C VAL A 157 3.27 5.32 11.08
N ALA A 158 2.49 6.34 10.72
CA ALA A 158 2.35 7.55 11.53
C ALA A 158 0.88 7.90 11.79
N PHE A 159 0.54 8.19 13.04
CA PHE A 159 -0.79 8.63 13.42
C PHE A 159 -0.89 10.16 13.38
N VAL A 160 -1.89 10.67 12.69
CA VAL A 160 -2.16 12.11 12.56
C VAL A 160 -3.23 12.50 13.57
N ARG A 161 -2.94 13.56 14.32
CA ARG A 161 -3.85 14.18 15.27
C ARG A 161 -4.35 15.53 14.74
N ASP A 162 -5.59 15.88 15.02
CA ASP A 162 -6.10 17.24 14.80
C ASP A 162 -5.60 18.21 15.88
N ASN A 163 -6.03 19.48 15.79
CA ASN A 163 -5.67 20.53 16.76
C ASN A 163 -6.24 20.29 18.17
N GLN A 164 -7.20 19.36 18.31
CA GLN A 164 -7.80 18.97 19.59
C GLN A 164 -7.14 17.70 20.16
N GLY A 165 -6.18 17.12 19.43
CA GLY A 165 -5.47 15.90 19.82
C GLY A 165 -6.20 14.61 19.45
N ASN A 166 -7.31 14.66 18.71
CA ASN A 166 -8.02 13.47 18.26
C ASN A 166 -7.29 12.84 17.06
N VAL A 167 -7.18 11.51 17.06
CA VAL A 167 -6.58 10.78 15.96
C VAL A 167 -7.54 10.74 14.79
N THR A 168 -7.12 11.28 13.64
CA THR A 168 -7.96 11.41 12.44
C THR A 168 -7.52 10.49 11.31
N HIS A 169 -6.21 10.26 11.18
CA HIS A 169 -5.65 9.45 10.09
C HIS A 169 -4.50 8.57 10.56
N LEU A 170 -4.25 7.54 9.78
CA LEU A 170 -3.05 6.73 9.79
C LEU A 170 -2.36 6.91 8.43
N LEU A 171 -1.06 7.18 8.46
CA LEU A 171 -0.21 7.30 7.29
C LEU A 171 0.72 6.10 7.23
N GLU A 172 0.58 5.27 6.21
CA GLU A 172 1.55 4.23 5.89
C GLU A 172 2.67 4.87 5.04
N ARG A 173 3.92 4.72 5.47
CA ARG A 173 5.09 5.47 4.95
C ARG A 173 5.67 4.79 3.72
N HIS A 174 5.49 5.43 2.56
CA HIS A 174 6.03 4.96 1.27
C HIS A 174 7.06 5.95 0.75
N VAL A 175 8.10 5.46 0.07
CA VAL A 175 9.10 6.32 -0.61
C VAL A 175 8.43 7.19 -1.67
N SER A 176 7.39 6.67 -2.34
CA SER A 176 6.61 7.37 -3.35
C SER A 176 5.51 8.28 -2.78
N GLY A 177 5.51 8.54 -1.47
CA GLY A 177 4.54 9.37 -0.76
C GLY A 177 3.51 8.55 0.03
N ASP A 178 3.16 9.03 1.22
CA ASP A 178 2.36 8.28 2.20
C ASP A 178 0.99 7.85 1.69
N TYR A 179 0.62 6.61 2.03
CA TYR A 179 -0.73 6.11 1.83
C TYR A 179 -1.57 6.53 3.04
N ARG A 180 -2.73 7.11 2.77
CA ARG A 180 -3.57 7.74 3.81
C ARG A 180 -4.74 6.84 4.13
N TYR A 181 -5.00 6.61 5.41
CA TYR A 181 -6.16 5.90 5.89
C TYR A 181 -6.92 6.78 6.88
N ARG A 182 -8.22 6.98 6.68
CA ARG A 182 -9.10 7.73 7.57
C ARG A 182 -9.59 6.85 8.70
N ARG A 183 -9.54 7.35 9.93
CA ARG A 183 -10.15 6.64 11.06
C ARG A 183 -11.66 6.62 10.93
N THR A 184 -12.26 5.44 11.08
CA THR A 184 -13.72 5.23 11.01
C THR A 184 -14.33 4.76 12.32
N ARG A 185 -13.52 4.16 13.21
CA ARG A 185 -13.92 3.72 14.56
C ARG A 185 -12.78 3.93 15.57
#